data_AF-A0A6P0ZA73-F1
#
_entry.id   AF-A0A6P0ZA73-F1
#
_cell.length_a   1.000
_cell.length_b   1.000
_cell.length_c   1.000
_cell.angle_alpha   90.00
_cell.angle_beta   90.00
_cell.angle_gamma   90.00
#
_symmetry.space_group_name_H-M   'P 1'
#
loop_
_entity.id
_entity.type
_entity.pdbx_description
1 polymer ?
#
loop_
_entity_poly.entity_id
_entity_poly.type
_entity_poly.pdbx_seq_one_letter_code
_entity_poly.pdbx_strand_id
1 'polypeptide(L)'
;MKNCHTATSRNSDLGKMIIVGKSDTTDYTTIEEAIKNAQPGTKILVQPGIYRESIVIDKPLEILGDGQVSDIVIESTNSNCILMQAEYSIVRGLTLRGCATGVLILKGKSILEDCDITNHGYHSL
;
A
#
# COMPACT_ATOMS: atom_id res chain seq x y z
N MET A 1 22.75 37.79 28.28
CA MET A 1 23.29 36.42 28.48
C MET A 1 22.30 35.42 27.89
N LYS A 2 22.75 34.71 26.84
CA LYS A 2 22.43 33.32 26.44
C LYS A 2 20.95 32.91 26.26
N ASN A 3 20.51 32.26 25.17
CA ASN A 3 21.13 31.84 23.91
C ASN A 3 19.97 31.51 22.95
N CYS A 4 20.15 31.92 21.69
CA CYS A 4 19.39 31.44 20.54
C CYS A 4 19.74 29.95 20.31
N HIS A 5 18.73 29.10 20.19
CA HIS A 5 18.87 27.77 19.60
C HIS A 5 17.76 27.56 18.58
N THR A 6 18.03 28.03 17.36
CA THR A 6 17.50 27.48 16.13
C THR A 6 17.78 25.98 16.09
N ALA A 7 16.73 25.16 16.14
CA ALA A 7 16.80 23.77 15.71
C ALA A 7 16.37 23.70 14.23
N THR A 8 17.35 23.87 13.35
CA THR A 8 17.28 23.43 11.97
C THR A 8 17.30 21.89 11.96
N SER A 9 16.19 21.25 11.58
CA SER A 9 16.21 19.86 11.08
C SER A 9 16.17 19.95 9.55
N ARG A 10 17.29 20.18 8.86
CA ARG A 10 18.23 19.17 8.33
C ARG A 10 17.53 17.97 7.67
N ASN A 11 17.56 17.94 6.34
CA ASN A 11 17.30 16.84 5.40
C ASN A 11 15.85 16.35 5.30
N SER A 12 15.26 16.13 4.12
CA SER A 12 15.67 16.24 2.72
C SER A 12 14.49 15.77 1.87
N ASP A 13 14.52 16.01 0.57
CA ASP A 13 13.73 15.38 -0.52
C ASP A 13 13.78 13.82 -0.55
N LEU A 14 13.80 13.16 0.61
CA LEU A 14 13.49 11.75 0.76
C LEU A 14 11.96 11.68 0.72
N GLY A 15 11.41 11.21 -0.40
CA GLY A 15 9.96 11.15 -0.63
C GLY A 15 9.21 10.74 0.63
N LYS A 16 8.26 11.58 1.06
CA LYS A 16 7.49 11.40 2.29
C LYS A 16 6.97 9.96 2.34
N MET A 17 7.39 9.20 3.34
CA MET A 17 6.86 7.87 3.59
C MET A 17 5.52 8.02 4.32
N ILE A 18 4.50 7.29 3.86
CA ILE A 18 3.18 7.24 4.50
C ILE A 18 3.04 5.86 5.16
N ILE A 19 2.61 5.82 6.42
CA ILE A 19 2.41 4.57 7.16
C ILE A 19 0.91 4.28 7.30
N VAL A 20 0.50 3.07 6.90
CA VAL A 20 -0.88 2.59 6.97
C VAL A 20 -0.98 1.46 7.98
N GLY A 21 -1.91 1.55 8.92
CA GLY A 21 -2.11 0.53 9.95
C GLY A 21 -3.29 0.83 10.86
N LYS A 22 -3.52 -0.03 11.85
CA LYS A 22 -4.63 0.12 12.82
C LYS A 22 -4.16 0.66 14.17
N SER A 23 -2.94 1.16 14.23
CA SER A 23 -2.30 1.69 15.45
C SER A 23 -2.46 3.21 15.52
N ASP A 24 -2.43 3.78 16.72
CA ASP A 24 -2.55 5.24 16.91
C ASP A 24 -1.38 6.05 16.32
N THR A 25 -0.32 5.38 15.86
CA THR A 25 0.90 5.97 15.31
C THR A 25 0.95 5.97 13.79
N THR A 26 -0.08 5.49 13.09
CA THR A 26 -0.11 5.43 11.62
C THR A 26 -0.78 6.66 11.01
N ASP A 27 -0.36 7.07 9.82
CA ASP A 27 -0.91 8.23 9.13
C ASP A 27 -2.35 7.99 8.63
N TYR A 28 -2.63 6.77 8.18
CA TYR A 28 -3.94 6.35 7.66
C TYR A 28 -4.32 4.96 8.16
N THR A 29 -5.62 4.70 8.20
CA THR A 29 -6.16 3.38 8.57
C THR A 29 -6.47 2.49 7.38
N THR A 30 -6.57 3.09 6.18
CA THR A 30 -6.83 2.39 4.91
C THR A 30 -5.76 2.73 3.88
N ILE A 31 -5.50 1.79 2.97
CA ILE A 31 -4.51 1.96 1.91
C ILE A 31 -5.08 2.90 0.84
N GLU A 32 -6.38 2.85 0.57
CA GLU A 32 -7.02 3.75 -0.40
C GLU A 32 -6.90 5.22 0.00
N GLU A 33 -7.08 5.55 1.29
CA GLU A 33 -6.95 6.93 1.77
C GLU A 33 -5.50 7.43 1.68
N ALA A 34 -4.54 6.55 1.97
CA ALA A 34 -3.12 6.85 1.79
C ALA A 34 -2.78 7.15 0.32
N ILE A 35 -3.26 6.33 -0.62
CA ILE A 35 -3.04 6.54 -2.06
C ILE A 35 -3.66 7.87 -2.52
N LYS A 36 -4.88 8.18 -2.07
CA LYS A 36 -5.58 9.40 -2.44
C LYS A 36 -4.78 10.65 -2.05
N ASN A 37 -4.22 10.66 -0.84
CA ASN A 37 -3.44 11.78 -0.30
C ASN A 37 -1.95 11.75 -0.67
N ALA A 38 -1.44 10.64 -1.19
CA ALA A 38 -0.08 10.50 -1.65
C ALA A 38 0.20 11.34 -2.90
N GLN A 39 1.40 11.91 -2.95
CA GLN A 39 1.95 12.50 -4.16
C GLN A 39 2.55 11.39 -5.07
N PRO A 40 2.63 11.59 -6.39
CA PRO A 40 3.36 10.68 -7.27
C PRO A 40 4.79 10.41 -6.77
N GLY A 41 5.21 9.15 -6.78
CA GLY A 41 6.50 8.68 -6.28
C GLY A 41 6.56 8.39 -4.77
N THR A 42 5.44 8.56 -4.05
CA THR A 42 5.37 8.27 -2.61
C THR A 42 5.52 6.78 -2.32
N LYS A 43 6.17 6.47 -1.19
CA LYS A 43 6.23 5.13 -0.61
C LYS A 43 5.19 4.99 0.49
N ILE A 44 4.36 3.95 0.39
CA ILE A 44 3.33 3.62 1.35
C ILE A 44 3.76 2.32 2.05
N LEU A 45 3.99 2.42 3.36
CA LEU A 45 4.38 1.31 4.21
C LEU A 45 3.14 0.78 4.92
N VAL A 46 2.80 -0.50 4.74
CA VAL A 46 1.57 -1.12 5.23
C VAL A 46 1.89 -2.09 6.35
N GLN A 47 1.39 -1.81 7.55
CA GLN A 47 1.58 -2.65 8.73
C GLN A 47 0.75 -3.95 8.66
N PRO A 48 1.08 -4.96 9.48
CA PRO A 48 0.27 -6.16 9.65
C PRO A 48 -1.21 -5.83 9.93
N GLY A 49 -2.09 -6.47 9.16
CA GLY A 49 -3.52 -6.24 9.22
C GLY A 49 -4.28 -6.85 8.05
N ILE A 50 -5.59 -7.01 8.25
CA ILE A 50 -6.53 -7.34 7.17
C ILE A 50 -7.21 -6.04 6.72
N TYR A 51 -7.01 -5.71 5.46
CA TYR A 51 -7.52 -4.53 4.75
C TYR A 51 -8.62 -5.00 3.78
N ARG A 52 -9.87 -4.67 4.10
CA ARG A 52 -11.04 -5.08 3.31
C ARG A 52 -11.45 -3.98 2.34
N GLU A 53 -10.69 -3.87 1.26
CA GLU A 53 -10.81 -2.79 0.29
C GLU A 53 -10.28 -3.23 -1.08
N SER A 54 -10.66 -2.51 -2.13
CA SER A 54 -10.13 -2.65 -3.48
C SER A 54 -9.16 -1.52 -3.75
N ILE A 55 -7.91 -1.83 -4.05
CA ILE A 55 -6.86 -0.83 -4.20
C ILE A 55 -6.81 -0.30 -5.63
N VAL A 56 -6.96 1.01 -5.81
CA VAL A 56 -6.80 1.67 -7.12
C VAL A 56 -5.51 2.48 -7.14
N ILE A 57 -4.56 2.09 -7.97
CA ILE A 57 -3.28 2.80 -8.15
C ILE A 57 -3.39 3.65 -9.42
N ASP A 58 -3.74 4.93 -9.25
CA ASP A 58 -3.98 5.90 -10.34
C ASP A 58 -2.79 6.82 -10.64
N LYS A 59 -1.77 6.80 -9.77
CA LYS A 59 -0.53 7.56 -9.89
C LYS A 59 0.68 6.68 -9.55
N PRO A 60 1.90 7.04 -9.99
CA PRO A 60 3.09 6.25 -9.68
C PRO A 60 3.33 6.15 -8.18
N LEU A 61 3.40 4.93 -7.63
CA LEU A 61 3.55 4.68 -6.18
C LEU A 61 4.33 3.38 -5.90
N GLU A 62 4.91 3.31 -4.70
CA GLU A 62 5.44 2.07 -4.13
C GLU A 62 4.62 1.69 -2.90
N ILE A 63 4.08 0.47 -2.85
CA ILE A 63 3.36 -0.07 -1.70
C ILE A 63 4.17 -1.23 -1.14
N LEU A 64 4.56 -1.15 0.13
CA LEU A 64 5.48 -2.06 0.78
C LEU A 64 4.85 -2.61 2.06
N GLY A 65 4.84 -3.92 2.23
CA GLY A 65 4.48 -4.55 3.50
C GLY A 65 5.58 -4.37 4.56
N ASP A 66 5.19 -4.02 5.79
CA ASP A 66 6.05 -3.84 6.96
C ASP A 66 5.99 -5.03 7.91
N GLY A 67 6.34 -6.22 7.40
CA GLY A 67 6.25 -7.45 8.19
C GLY A 67 6.23 -8.70 7.33
N GLN A 68 5.73 -9.80 7.92
CA GLN A 68 5.54 -11.03 7.18
C GLN A 68 4.40 -10.87 6.18
N VAL A 69 4.61 -11.35 4.95
CA VAL A 69 3.62 -11.29 3.87
C VAL A 69 2.25 -11.84 4.29
N SER A 70 2.23 -12.95 5.04
CA SER A 70 1.01 -13.61 5.53
C SER A 70 0.17 -12.76 6.47
N ASP A 71 0.77 -11.75 7.10
CA ASP A 71 0.13 -10.92 8.11
C ASP A 71 -0.46 -9.64 7.50
N ILE A 72 -0.19 -9.36 6.22
CA ILE A 72 -0.60 -8.14 5.52
C ILE A 72 -1.50 -8.51 4.35
N VAL A 73 -2.80 -8.53 4.62
CA VAL A 73 -3.80 -9.10 3.71
C VAL A 73 -4.69 -8.03 3.12
N ILE A 74 -4.72 -7.93 1.80
CA ILE A 74 -5.75 -7.21 1.05
C ILE A 74 -6.82 -8.23 0.64
N GLU A 75 -8.05 -7.98 1.08
CA GLU A 75 -9.21 -8.83 0.86
C GLU A 75 -10.31 -8.03 0.17
N SER A 76 -10.69 -8.43 -1.05
CA SER A 76 -11.64 -7.66 -1.87
C SER A 76 -12.74 -8.55 -2.44
N THR A 77 -13.91 -8.58 -1.81
CA THR A 77 -15.01 -9.46 -2.24
C THR A 77 -15.62 -9.03 -3.57
N ASN A 78 -15.71 -9.94 -4.54
CA ASN A 78 -16.34 -9.72 -5.86
C ASN A 78 -15.73 -8.60 -6.72
N SER A 79 -14.55 -8.11 -6.40
CA SER A 79 -13.85 -7.11 -7.20
C SER A 79 -12.36 -7.43 -7.34
N ASN A 80 -11.57 -6.50 -7.86
CA ASN A 80 -10.13 -6.68 -7.97
C ASN A 80 -9.47 -6.41 -6.61
N CYS A 81 -8.40 -7.13 -6.26
CA CYS A 81 -7.60 -6.71 -5.09
C CYS A 81 -6.80 -5.45 -5.45
N ILE A 82 -6.17 -5.41 -6.62
CA ILE A 82 -5.44 -4.25 -7.14
C ILE A 82 -5.90 -3.93 -8.56
N LEU A 83 -6.27 -2.67 -8.81
CA LEU A 83 -6.52 -2.07 -10.10
C LEU A 83 -5.45 -1.01 -10.40
N MET A 84 -4.61 -1.25 -11.40
CA MET A 84 -3.52 -0.36 -11.78
C MET A 84 -3.89 0.46 -13.03
N GLN A 85 -3.83 1.79 -12.90
CA GLN A 85 -4.15 2.78 -13.94
C GLN A 85 -3.05 3.86 -14.11
N ALA A 86 -1.89 3.69 -13.48
CA ALA A 86 -0.73 4.58 -13.53
C ALA A 86 0.30 4.17 -14.60
N GLU A 87 1.39 4.92 -14.71
CA GLU A 87 2.51 4.58 -15.60
C GLU A 87 3.41 3.49 -15.00
N TYR A 88 3.61 3.53 -13.69
CA TYR A 88 4.46 2.61 -12.97
C TYR A 88 3.95 2.35 -11.55
N SER A 89 4.08 1.13 -11.04
CA SER A 89 3.93 0.88 -9.60
C SER A 89 4.82 -0.27 -9.13
N ILE A 90 5.14 -0.25 -7.84
CA ILE A 90 5.77 -1.38 -7.15
C ILE A 90 4.84 -1.81 -6.01
N VAL A 91 4.60 -3.11 -5.90
CA VAL A 91 3.85 -3.70 -4.78
C VAL A 91 4.70 -4.83 -4.22
N ARG A 92 5.00 -4.79 -2.92
CA ARG A 92 5.85 -5.81 -2.28
C ARG A 92 5.31 -6.32 -0.96
N GLY A 93 5.47 -7.61 -0.70
CA GLY A 93 5.26 -8.18 0.64
C GLY A 93 3.80 -8.16 1.08
N LEU A 94 2.83 -8.30 0.16
CA LEU A 94 1.40 -8.31 0.46
C LEU A 94 0.76 -9.64 0.06
N THR A 95 -0.23 -10.08 0.84
CA THR A 95 -1.15 -11.15 0.45
C THR A 95 -2.41 -10.57 -0.19
N LEU A 96 -2.76 -11.00 -1.40
CA LEU A 96 -3.99 -10.64 -2.11
C LEU A 96 -4.93 -11.84 -2.14
N ARG A 97 -6.14 -11.72 -1.58
CA ARG A 97 -7.11 -12.81 -1.56
C ARG A 97 -8.57 -12.39 -1.62
N GLY A 98 -9.45 -13.38 -1.81
CA GLY A 98 -10.90 -13.18 -1.77
C GLY A 98 -11.46 -12.34 -2.92
N CYS A 99 -10.63 -12.08 -3.94
CA CYS A 99 -10.96 -11.27 -5.11
C CYS A 99 -11.30 -12.07 -6.35
N ALA A 100 -12.13 -11.46 -7.21
CA ALA A 100 -12.44 -12.00 -8.53
C ALA A 100 -11.18 -11.96 -9.42
N THR A 101 -10.38 -10.90 -9.29
CA THR A 101 -9.07 -10.76 -9.94
C THR A 101 -8.06 -10.29 -8.91
N GLY A 102 -6.90 -10.96 -8.79
CA GLY A 102 -5.81 -10.50 -7.92
C GLY A 102 -5.32 -9.10 -8.33
N VAL A 103 -4.84 -8.97 -9.56
CA VAL A 103 -4.26 -7.73 -10.07
C VAL A 103 -4.73 -7.51 -11.50
N LEU A 104 -5.32 -6.34 -11.77
CA LEU A 104 -5.69 -5.90 -13.11
C LEU A 104 -4.87 -4.67 -13.50
N ILE A 105 -4.09 -4.76 -14.57
CA ILE A 105 -3.26 -3.66 -15.08
C ILE A 105 -3.89 -3.12 -16.37
N LEU A 106 -4.44 -1.91 -16.32
CA LEU A 106 -5.06 -1.26 -17.48
C LEU A 106 -4.07 -0.36 -18.25
N LYS A 107 -3.04 0.16 -17.58
CA LYS A 107 -2.04 1.06 -18.14
C LYS A 107 -0.68 0.78 -17.51
N GLY A 108 0.41 1.05 -18.22
CA GLY A 108 1.76 1.10 -17.65
C GLY A 108 2.34 -0.26 -17.25
N LYS A 109 3.26 -0.24 -16.29
CA LYS A 109 3.98 -1.42 -15.79
C LYS A 109 3.87 -1.50 -14.27
N SER A 110 3.58 -2.67 -13.74
CA SER A 110 3.66 -2.93 -12.30
C SER A 110 4.70 -4.01 -12.01
N ILE A 111 5.45 -3.84 -10.92
CA ILE A 111 6.35 -4.86 -10.37
C ILE A 111 5.72 -5.39 -9.09
N LEU A 112 5.54 -6.71 -9.04
CA LEU A 112 5.10 -7.42 -7.84
C LEU A 112 6.22 -8.32 -7.37
N GLU A 113 6.67 -8.12 -6.13
CA GLU A 113 7.75 -8.90 -5.50
C GLU A 113 7.32 -9.40 -4.13
N ASP A 114 7.66 -10.64 -3.79
CA ASP A 114 7.36 -11.24 -2.49
C ASP A 114 5.86 -11.17 -2.11
N CYS A 115 4.97 -11.17 -3.10
CA CYS A 115 3.53 -11.17 -2.90
C CYS A 115 2.97 -12.59 -2.95
N ASP A 116 1.97 -12.86 -2.11
CA ASP A 116 1.18 -14.08 -2.16
C ASP A 116 -0.20 -13.78 -2.76
N ILE A 117 -0.50 -14.32 -3.94
CA ILE A 117 -1.77 -14.07 -4.64
C ILE A 117 -2.55 -15.37 -4.68
N THR A 118 -3.53 -15.49 -3.80
CA THR A 118 -4.31 -16.72 -3.61
C THR A 118 -5.80 -16.46 -3.79
N ASN A 119 -6.44 -17.31 -4.59
CA ASN A 119 -7.89 -17.41 -4.57
C ASN A 119 -8.25 -18.70 -3.86
N HIS A 120 -8.68 -18.62 -2.61
CA HIS A 120 -9.41 -19.72 -2.00
C HIS A 120 -10.81 -19.67 -2.61
N GLY A 121 -10.96 -20.32 -3.78
CA GLY A 121 -12.25 -20.46 -4.43
C GLY A 121 -13.27 -20.87 -3.38
N TYR A 122 -14.38 -20.15 -3.32
CA TYR A 122 -15.46 -20.44 -2.39
C TYR A 122 -15.80 -21.93 -2.52
N HIS A 123 -15.34 -22.75 -1.58
CA HIS A 123 -15.81 -24.11 -1.44
C HIS A 123 -17.17 -23.98 -0.77
N SER A 124 -18.19 -23.66 -1.57
CA SER A 124 -19.58 -23.78 -1.15
C SER A 124 -19.83 -25.26 -0.86
N LEU A 125 -19.99 -25.59 0.43
CA LEU A 125 -20.65 -26.81 0.87
C LEU A 125 -22.16 -26.69 0.63
#